data_AF-A0A9W4WXI7-F1
#
_entry.id   AF-A0A9W4WXI7-F1
#
_cell.length_a   1.000
_cell.length_b   1.000
_cell.length_c   1.000
_cell.angle_alpha   90.00
_cell.angle_beta   90.00
_cell.angle_gamma   90.00
#
_symmetry.space_group_name_H-M   'P 1'
#
loop_
_entity.id
_entity.type
_entity.pdbx_description
1 polymer ?
#
loop_
_entity_poly.entity_id
_entity_poly.type
_entity_poly.pdbx_seq_one_letter_code
_entity_poly.pdbx_strand_id
1 'polypeptide(L)'
;TIANLGSLKFTQSSRSQDPNNPTRIITTTTTTTFSMVKDMAKSICQTFLDARLFENLSDTYSRTFRDKSIYGLTPKGIYILERFVSRNGITAPHLTKIFFVQPTQIRLFALERDPETDSINLSKQHVESIFRRFAGPRPNFINKYGDSSEDSTMLSVDWNLGIGLKVRYINNISYYYTFSGAISCDWLCDFTTLISKEEAMKVATEFIRLGLLEPINSKVNDAKKKSNKRDRSLFKYSKSTYYNITEEGRQLALWEYEHLPAKKDSGINLSPQLNDDNKSQRSSFIENHGIKESNTKRLQQILDDSNLCSLFMNFLKCTLCEENLLFLLDVKNFQIRYNTNVNDNGECRDPKEQFNLISDAFRIYNTYLAPASLNELNIDFNLRRSMTRYMTSIASGHNYDRRAKSSASDQPPKIKPITSHLYDEIQDVIFRLVATDSIPKFIRTKEFLAYTN
;
A
#
# COMPACT_ATOMS: atom_id res chain seq x y z
N THR A 1 -29.17 6.06 16.14
CA THR A 1 -27.84 5.46 15.90
C THR A 1 -27.48 4.42 16.95
N ILE A 2 -27.32 4.74 18.25
CA ILE A 2 -27.01 3.72 19.29
C ILE A 2 -28.13 2.67 19.45
N ALA A 3 -29.39 3.06 19.33
CA ALA A 3 -30.53 2.12 19.43
C ALA A 3 -30.45 0.97 18.41
N ASN A 4 -29.85 1.21 17.24
CA ASN A 4 -29.67 0.18 16.21
C ASN A 4 -28.61 -0.86 16.59
N LEU A 5 -27.63 -0.48 17.43
CA LEU A 5 -26.64 -1.41 17.99
C LEU A 5 -27.24 -2.31 19.08
N GLY A 6 -28.38 -1.92 19.67
CA GLY A 6 -29.06 -2.71 20.70
C GLY A 6 -29.64 -4.03 20.21
N SER A 7 -29.87 -4.17 18.90
CA SER A 7 -30.34 -5.42 18.27
C SER A 7 -29.78 -5.54 16.84
N LEU A 8 -28.49 -5.82 16.74
CA LEU A 8 -27.78 -6.02 15.48
C LEU A 8 -28.05 -7.44 14.96
N LYS A 9 -28.65 -7.57 13.77
CA LYS A 9 -28.99 -8.86 13.16
C LYS A 9 -28.13 -9.11 11.93
N PHE A 10 -27.40 -10.22 11.93
CA PHE A 10 -26.68 -10.73 10.77
C PHE A 10 -27.38 -11.98 10.26
N THR A 11 -27.82 -11.97 9.01
CA THR A 11 -28.49 -13.10 8.40
C THR A 11 -27.59 -13.70 7.32
N GLN A 12 -27.23 -14.97 7.49
CA GLN A 12 -26.49 -15.76 6.51
C GLN A 12 -27.40 -16.86 5.99
N SER A 13 -27.44 -17.04 4.66
CA SER A 13 -28.19 -18.15 4.04
C SER A 13 -27.21 -19.17 3.47
N SER A 14 -27.40 -20.44 3.83
CA SER A 14 -26.71 -21.58 3.23
C SER A 14 -27.71 -22.46 2.50
N ARG A 15 -27.31 -23.01 1.35
CA ARG A 15 -28.14 -23.91 0.55
C ARG A 15 -27.52 -25.29 0.59
N SER A 16 -28.25 -26.29 1.09
CA SER A 16 -27.85 -27.69 1.12
C SER A 16 -28.92 -28.56 0.44
N GLN A 17 -28.53 -29.73 -0.05
CA GLN A 17 -29.49 -30.71 -0.57
C GLN A 17 -30.17 -31.43 0.59
N ASP A 18 -31.48 -31.69 0.46
CA ASP A 18 -32.23 -32.46 1.46
C ASP A 18 -31.66 -33.89 1.54
N PRO A 19 -31.22 -34.36 2.72
CA PRO A 19 -30.67 -35.71 2.90
C PRO A 19 -31.62 -36.83 2.47
N ASN A 20 -32.94 -36.59 2.55
CA ASN A 20 -33.97 -37.57 2.23
C ASN A 20 -34.53 -37.41 0.81
N ASN A 21 -34.22 -36.31 0.13
CA ASN A 21 -34.62 -36.09 -1.26
C ASN A 21 -33.63 -35.18 -2.00
N PRO A 22 -32.63 -35.74 -2.72
CA PRO A 22 -31.56 -34.97 -3.36
C PRO A 22 -32.04 -34.01 -4.47
N THR A 23 -33.31 -34.05 -4.87
CA THR A 23 -33.89 -33.07 -5.81
C THR A 23 -34.39 -31.78 -5.15
N ARG A 24 -34.53 -31.79 -3.81
CA ARG A 24 -35.00 -30.64 -3.02
C ARG A 24 -33.80 -29.89 -2.43
N ILE A 25 -33.73 -28.59 -2.67
CA ILE A 25 -32.74 -27.70 -2.06
C ILE A 25 -33.34 -27.09 -0.79
N ILE A 26 -32.72 -27.32 0.36
CA ILE A 26 -33.03 -26.67 1.63
C ILE A 26 -32.19 -25.40 1.72
N THR A 27 -32.85 -24.26 1.97
CA THR A 27 -32.15 -23.00 2.28
C THR A 27 -32.23 -22.78 3.80
N THR A 28 -31.12 -23.00 4.50
CA THR A 28 -31.01 -22.71 5.93
C THR A 28 -30.60 -21.26 6.09
N THR A 29 -31.44 -20.47 6.76
CA THR A 29 -31.15 -19.06 7.04
C THR A 29 -30.80 -18.91 8.52
N THR A 30 -29.51 -18.75 8.82
CA THR A 30 -29.01 -18.49 10.18
C THR A 30 -29.02 -17.00 10.44
N THR A 31 -29.81 -16.54 11.41
CA THR A 31 -29.81 -15.14 11.85
C THR A 31 -29.16 -15.04 13.23
N THR A 32 -27.96 -14.48 13.29
CA THR A 32 -27.26 -14.17 14.53
C THR A 32 -27.66 -12.78 15.01
N THR A 33 -28.27 -12.69 16.19
CA THR A 33 -28.64 -11.39 16.79
C THR A 33 -27.67 -11.06 17.92
N PHE A 34 -26.94 -9.96 17.78
CA PHE A 34 -26.14 -9.36 18.84
C PHE A 34 -26.98 -8.33 19.57
N SER A 35 -27.25 -8.57 20.85
CA SER A 35 -27.85 -7.60 21.75
C SER A 35 -26.76 -6.88 22.52
N MET A 36 -26.92 -5.56 22.66
CA MET A 36 -25.91 -4.71 23.28
C MET A 36 -26.57 -3.68 24.18
N VAL A 37 -26.12 -3.63 25.44
CA VAL A 37 -26.56 -2.57 26.36
C VAL A 37 -26.00 -1.22 25.93
N LYS A 38 -26.71 -0.14 26.27
CA LYS A 38 -26.39 1.22 25.82
C LYS A 38 -24.93 1.61 26.10
N ASP A 39 -24.40 1.26 27.26
CA ASP A 39 -23.03 1.63 27.66
C ASP A 39 -21.96 0.87 26.87
N MET A 40 -22.23 -0.39 26.53
CA MET A 40 -21.34 -1.16 25.65
C MET A 40 -21.35 -0.59 24.23
N ALA A 41 -22.52 -0.16 23.72
CA ALA A 41 -22.61 0.51 22.44
C ALA A 41 -21.86 1.85 22.42
N LYS A 42 -21.93 2.63 23.51
CA LYS A 42 -21.13 3.85 23.67
C LYS A 42 -19.64 3.55 23.68
N SER A 43 -19.22 2.49 24.38
CA SER A 43 -17.83 2.06 24.42
C SER A 43 -17.31 1.71 23.02
N ILE A 44 -18.08 0.96 22.23
CA ILE A 44 -17.71 0.63 20.85
C ILE A 44 -17.64 1.88 19.95
N CYS A 45 -18.61 2.80 20.08
CA CYS A 45 -18.54 4.07 19.36
C CYS A 45 -17.31 4.89 19.78
N GLN A 46 -16.94 4.86 21.06
CA GLN A 46 -15.72 5.50 21.55
C GLN A 46 -14.47 4.85 20.92
N THR A 47 -14.40 3.53 20.87
CA THR A 47 -13.30 2.82 20.19
C THR A 47 -13.22 3.18 18.70
N PHE A 48 -14.34 3.30 17.99
CA PHE A 48 -14.34 3.70 16.58
C PHE A 48 -13.91 5.17 16.38
N LEU A 49 -14.23 6.04 17.33
CA LEU A 49 -13.77 7.43 17.35
C LEU A 49 -12.25 7.50 17.61
N ASP A 50 -11.75 6.73 18.58
CA ASP A 50 -10.32 6.64 18.91
C ASP A 50 -9.51 6.04 17.75
N ALA A 51 -10.08 5.06 17.05
CA ALA A 51 -9.52 4.45 15.86
C ALA A 51 -9.62 5.33 14.60
N ARG A 52 -10.18 6.54 14.72
CA ARG A 52 -10.34 7.52 13.63
C ARG A 52 -11.16 6.96 12.45
N LEU A 53 -12.20 6.17 12.71
CA LEU A 53 -13.11 5.68 11.67
C LEU A 53 -14.22 6.69 11.34
N PHE A 54 -14.67 7.43 12.33
CA PHE A 54 -15.54 8.57 12.15
C PHE A 54 -15.11 9.69 13.09
N GLU A 55 -15.55 10.89 12.81
CA GLU A 55 -15.27 12.08 13.61
C GLU A 55 -16.53 12.91 13.83
N ASN A 56 -16.50 13.73 14.88
CA ASN A 56 -17.58 14.65 15.18
C ASN A 56 -17.50 15.86 14.23
N LEU A 57 -18.53 16.07 13.43
CA LEU A 57 -18.56 17.14 12.42
C LEU A 57 -18.76 18.53 13.03
N SER A 58 -19.25 18.62 14.26
CA SER A 58 -19.38 19.88 14.98
C SER A 58 -18.09 20.28 15.71
N ASP A 59 -17.24 19.32 16.04
CA ASP A 59 -15.96 19.54 16.72
C ASP A 59 -15.00 18.38 16.36
N THR A 60 -14.21 18.58 15.30
CA THR A 60 -13.25 17.58 14.78
C THR A 60 -12.09 17.30 15.74
N TYR A 61 -11.89 18.15 16.76
CA TYR A 61 -10.89 17.93 17.80
C TYR A 61 -11.42 17.10 18.96
N SER A 62 -12.74 16.96 19.09
CA SER A 62 -13.36 16.13 20.11
C SER A 62 -12.96 14.66 19.93
N ARG A 63 -12.48 14.05 21.02
CA ARG A 63 -12.16 12.61 21.09
C ARG A 63 -13.09 11.88 22.04
N THR A 64 -14.23 12.47 22.39
CA THR A 64 -15.22 11.84 23.27
C THR A 64 -16.54 11.69 22.55
N PHE A 65 -17.05 10.48 22.51
CA PHE A 65 -18.33 10.18 21.90
C PHE A 65 -19.49 10.78 22.72
N ARG A 66 -20.43 11.41 22.00
CA ARG A 66 -21.65 12.06 22.52
C ARG A 66 -22.88 11.62 21.71
N ASP A 67 -23.93 11.20 22.42
CA ASP A 67 -25.15 10.59 21.86
C ASP A 67 -25.93 11.47 20.85
N LYS A 68 -25.82 12.80 20.95
CA LYS A 68 -26.60 13.78 20.17
C LYS A 68 -25.77 14.59 19.18
N SER A 69 -24.53 14.18 18.91
CA SER A 69 -23.67 14.84 17.94
C SER A 69 -23.80 14.23 16.54
N ILE A 70 -23.43 15.00 15.52
CA ILE A 70 -23.41 14.56 14.13
C ILE A 70 -22.00 14.06 13.83
N TYR A 71 -21.91 12.84 13.28
CA TYR A 71 -20.64 12.21 12.93
C TYR A 71 -20.57 11.94 11.44
N GLY A 72 -19.39 12.08 10.87
CA GLY A 72 -19.07 11.70 9.50
C GLY A 72 -17.93 10.70 9.47
N LEU A 73 -17.89 9.86 8.45
CA LEU A 73 -16.77 8.93 8.24
C LEU A 73 -15.52 9.72 7.85
N THR A 74 -14.39 9.35 8.42
CA THR A 74 -13.08 9.85 7.99
C THR A 74 -12.66 9.15 6.69
N PRO A 75 -11.57 9.59 6.02
CA PRO A 75 -10.99 8.84 4.91
C PRO A 75 -10.67 7.38 5.25
N LYS A 76 -10.08 7.13 6.43
CA LYS A 76 -9.82 5.78 6.95
C LYS A 76 -11.12 4.97 7.13
N GLY A 77 -12.15 5.59 7.69
CA GLY A 77 -13.45 4.94 7.89
C GLY A 77 -14.11 4.53 6.58
N ILE A 78 -14.07 5.41 5.57
CA ILE A 78 -14.59 5.12 4.23
C ILE A 78 -13.82 3.97 3.60
N TYR A 79 -12.49 4.00 3.65
CA TYR A 79 -11.64 2.93 3.11
C TYR A 79 -11.93 1.56 3.78
N ILE A 80 -12.01 1.53 5.12
CA ILE A 80 -12.31 0.30 5.86
C ILE A 80 -13.73 -0.19 5.55
N LEU A 81 -14.71 0.71 5.46
CA LEU A 81 -16.09 0.38 5.13
C LEU A 81 -16.22 -0.19 3.72
N GLU A 82 -15.59 0.44 2.72
CA GLU A 82 -15.55 -0.03 1.34
C GLU A 82 -14.93 -1.43 1.26
N ARG A 83 -13.80 -1.63 1.94
CA ARG A 83 -13.13 -2.93 2.03
C ARG A 83 -14.01 -3.98 2.70
N PHE A 84 -14.72 -3.63 3.77
CA PHE A 84 -15.63 -4.53 4.47
C PHE A 84 -16.82 -4.93 3.59
N VAL A 85 -17.45 -3.97 2.92
CA VAL A 85 -18.58 -4.20 2.00
C VAL A 85 -18.16 -5.12 0.85
N SER A 86 -17.02 -4.83 0.24
CA SER A 86 -16.47 -5.62 -0.87
C SER A 86 -16.10 -7.04 -0.46
N ARG A 87 -15.40 -7.19 0.67
CA ARG A 87 -14.95 -8.50 1.19
C ARG A 87 -16.11 -9.43 1.55
N ASN A 88 -17.20 -8.88 2.06
CA ASN A 88 -18.36 -9.66 2.49
C ASN A 88 -19.47 -9.74 1.42
N GLY A 89 -19.24 -9.20 0.21
CA GLY A 89 -20.23 -9.22 -0.88
C GLY A 89 -21.52 -8.47 -0.53
N ILE A 90 -21.45 -7.44 0.31
CA ILE A 90 -22.63 -6.70 0.77
C ILE A 90 -23.13 -5.80 -0.35
N THR A 91 -24.39 -5.98 -0.76
CA THR A 91 -25.01 -5.10 -1.76
C THR A 91 -25.63 -3.89 -1.07
N ALA A 92 -24.95 -2.74 -1.16
CA ALA A 92 -25.40 -1.48 -0.54
C ALA A 92 -25.33 -0.31 -1.53
N PRO A 93 -26.31 -0.15 -2.43
CA PRO A 93 -26.28 0.87 -3.49
C PRO A 93 -26.18 2.31 -2.98
N HIS A 94 -26.69 2.55 -1.77
CA HIS A 94 -26.60 3.85 -1.11
C HIS A 94 -25.16 4.23 -0.69
N LEU A 95 -24.29 3.25 -0.47
CA LEU A 95 -22.88 3.47 -0.13
C LEU A 95 -22.00 3.73 -1.36
N THR A 96 -22.40 3.25 -2.54
CA THR A 96 -21.64 3.45 -3.80
C THR A 96 -21.38 4.93 -4.10
N LYS A 97 -22.35 5.81 -3.78
CA LYS A 97 -22.17 7.26 -3.93
C LYS A 97 -21.12 7.83 -2.97
N ILE A 98 -21.03 7.29 -1.75
CA ILE A 98 -20.07 7.73 -0.74
C ILE A 98 -18.65 7.35 -1.15
N PHE A 99 -18.47 6.14 -1.71
CA PHE A 99 -17.17 5.67 -2.19
C PHE A 99 -16.66 6.48 -3.40
N PHE A 100 -17.57 6.93 -4.28
CA PHE A 100 -17.20 7.67 -5.50
C PHE A 100 -16.80 9.14 -5.24
N VAL A 101 -17.23 9.74 -4.13
CA VAL A 101 -17.03 11.18 -3.85
C VAL A 101 -15.62 11.48 -3.34
N GLN A 102 -14.81 10.48 -2.99
CA GLN A 102 -13.46 10.74 -2.48
C GLN A 102 -12.46 11.09 -3.60
N PRO A 103 -11.83 12.28 -3.56
CA PRO A 103 -10.91 12.73 -4.60
C PRO A 103 -9.56 11.99 -4.59
N THR A 104 -9.17 11.38 -3.45
CA THR A 104 -7.91 10.65 -3.31
C THR A 104 -8.07 9.44 -2.40
N GLN A 105 -7.75 8.25 -2.89
CA GLN A 105 -7.78 7.02 -2.08
C GLN A 105 -6.66 7.05 -1.02
N ILE A 106 -7.03 6.94 0.26
CA ILE A 106 -6.06 6.79 1.33
C ILE A 106 -5.26 5.49 1.15
N ARG A 107 -3.94 5.58 1.26
CA ARG A 107 -3.05 4.41 1.24
C ARG A 107 -2.83 3.91 2.69
N LEU A 108 -3.81 3.18 3.21
CA LEU A 108 -3.81 2.67 4.58
C LEU A 108 -2.84 1.49 4.73
N PHE A 109 -1.96 1.55 5.73
CA PHE A 109 -1.06 0.45 6.07
C PHE A 109 -1.70 -0.52 7.06
N ALA A 110 -1.83 -1.79 6.67
CA ALA A 110 -2.35 -2.83 7.55
C ALA A 110 -1.23 -3.41 8.42
N LEU A 111 -1.38 -3.33 9.74
CA LEU A 111 -0.46 -3.96 10.68
C LEU A 111 -0.86 -5.41 10.93
N GLU A 112 0.14 -6.27 11.06
CA GLU A 112 -0.03 -7.63 11.55
C GLU A 112 -0.38 -7.60 13.04
N ARG A 113 -1.42 -8.34 13.40
CA ARG A 113 -1.85 -8.54 14.78
C ARG A 113 -1.79 -10.01 15.14
N ASP A 114 -1.46 -10.27 16.40
CA ASP A 114 -1.54 -11.59 16.98
C ASP A 114 -3.00 -12.07 17.03
N PRO A 115 -3.32 -13.26 16.52
CA PRO A 115 -4.71 -13.71 16.35
C PRO A 115 -5.41 -14.05 17.68
N GLU A 116 -4.65 -14.29 18.75
CA GLU A 116 -5.21 -14.64 20.07
C GLU A 116 -5.38 -13.42 20.97
N THR A 117 -4.40 -12.52 20.96
CA THR A 117 -4.31 -11.36 21.86
C THR A 117 -4.72 -10.04 21.21
N ASP A 118 -4.90 -10.02 19.89
CA ASP A 118 -5.14 -8.81 19.08
C ASP A 118 -4.05 -7.73 19.25
N SER A 119 -2.87 -8.12 19.74
CA SER A 119 -1.74 -7.22 19.96
C SER A 119 -0.95 -6.99 18.67
N ILE A 120 -0.43 -5.77 18.49
CA ILE A 120 0.34 -5.42 17.29
C ILE A 120 1.71 -6.09 17.31
N ASN A 121 2.11 -6.68 16.19
CA ASN A 121 3.46 -7.21 16.00
C ASN A 121 4.48 -6.06 15.87
N LEU A 122 5.33 -5.91 16.90
CA LEU A 122 6.38 -4.89 16.97
C LEU A 122 7.79 -5.47 16.75
N SER A 123 7.93 -6.51 15.91
CA SER A 123 9.25 -6.96 15.46
C SER A 123 10.00 -5.83 14.74
N LYS A 124 11.33 -5.88 14.75
CA LYS A 124 12.17 -4.88 14.09
C LYS A 124 11.74 -4.64 12.62
N GLN A 125 11.52 -5.71 11.86
CA GLN A 125 11.12 -5.63 10.46
C GLN A 125 9.76 -4.95 10.27
N HIS A 126 8.78 -5.24 11.15
CA HIS A 126 7.46 -4.60 11.09
C HIS A 126 7.55 -3.12 11.46
N VAL A 127 8.30 -2.77 12.51
CA VAL A 127 8.50 -1.38 12.90
C VAL A 127 9.21 -0.59 11.80
N GLU A 128 10.25 -1.14 11.18
CA GLU A 128 10.94 -0.51 10.05
C GLU A 128 10.01 -0.31 8.84
N SER A 129 9.12 -1.27 8.58
CA SER A 129 8.10 -1.19 7.54
C SER A 129 7.11 -0.06 7.79
N ILE A 130 6.58 0.04 9.02
CA ILE A 130 5.70 1.14 9.41
C ILE A 130 6.46 2.47 9.31
N PHE A 131 7.73 2.50 9.72
CA PHE A 131 8.55 3.72 9.66
C PHE A 131 8.77 4.20 8.22
N ARG A 132 9.04 3.31 7.26
CA ARG A 132 9.19 3.68 5.84
C ARG A 132 7.92 4.30 5.28
N ARG A 133 6.75 3.79 5.69
CA ARG A 133 5.45 4.36 5.33
C ARG A 133 5.20 5.70 6.03
N PHE A 134 5.61 5.81 7.29
CA PHE A 134 5.54 7.03 8.11
C PHE A 134 6.41 8.16 7.58
N ALA A 135 7.68 7.90 7.29
CA ALA A 135 8.60 8.88 6.73
C ALA A 135 8.25 9.21 5.29
N GLY A 136 7.83 8.20 4.51
CA GLY A 136 7.55 8.34 3.10
C GLY A 136 8.79 8.18 2.21
N PRO A 137 8.60 8.08 0.88
CA PRO A 137 9.68 7.83 -0.08
C PRO A 137 10.64 9.01 -0.24
N ARG A 138 10.23 10.21 0.20
CA ARG A 138 11.00 11.46 0.19
C ARG A 138 10.49 12.39 1.30
N PRO A 139 11.29 13.36 1.77
CA PRO A 139 10.86 14.30 2.80
C PRO A 139 9.59 15.08 2.41
N ASN A 140 8.52 14.96 3.20
CA ASN A 140 7.26 15.65 2.96
C ASN A 140 7.22 17.01 3.69
N PHE A 141 7.99 17.98 3.21
CA PHE A 141 8.06 19.31 3.85
C PHE A 141 6.77 20.11 3.70
N ILE A 142 6.29 20.64 4.82
CA ILE A 142 5.15 21.55 4.87
C ILE A 142 5.61 22.93 4.38
N ASN A 143 5.36 23.24 3.11
CA ASN A 143 5.68 24.54 2.53
C ASN A 143 4.70 25.62 3.04
N LYS A 144 5.23 26.65 3.70
CA LYS A 144 4.49 27.86 4.10
C LYS A 144 4.49 28.93 3.00
N TYR A 145 4.11 28.57 1.78
CA TYR A 145 3.81 29.57 0.76
C TYR A 145 2.31 29.86 0.81
N GLY A 146 1.89 30.72 1.74
CA GLY A 146 0.49 31.08 1.98
C GLY A 146 0.21 31.48 3.42
N ASP A 147 -0.77 32.37 3.58
CA ASP A 147 -1.11 33.16 4.77
C ASP A 147 -1.16 32.38 6.10
N SER A 148 -0.76 33.06 7.16
CA SER A 148 -0.47 32.56 8.51
C SER A 148 -1.71 32.10 9.29
N SER A 149 -2.23 30.91 8.97
CA SER A 149 -3.13 30.18 9.87
C SER A 149 -2.72 28.70 10.01
N GLU A 150 -2.85 28.13 11.22
CA GLU A 150 -2.50 26.72 11.47
C GLU A 150 -3.37 25.75 10.66
N ASP A 151 -4.64 26.10 10.41
CA ASP A 151 -5.58 25.29 9.62
C ASP A 151 -5.19 25.20 8.14
N SER A 152 -4.71 26.28 7.53
CA SER A 152 -4.27 26.27 6.12
C SER A 152 -3.06 25.35 5.87
N THR A 153 -2.22 25.11 6.89
CA THR A 153 -1.05 24.21 6.75
C THR A 153 -1.39 22.72 6.74
N MET A 154 -2.57 22.30 7.21
CA MET A 154 -2.96 20.88 7.12
C MET A 154 -3.49 20.51 5.74
N LEU A 155 -4.04 21.48 5.01
CA LEU A 155 -4.67 21.30 3.69
C LEU A 155 -3.67 21.24 2.52
N SER A 156 -2.46 21.78 2.67
CA SER A 156 -1.46 21.82 1.58
C SER A 156 -0.57 20.57 1.49
N VAL A 157 -0.66 19.69 2.48
CA VAL A 157 0.23 18.53 2.60
C VAL A 157 -0.52 17.28 2.15
N ASP A 158 0.02 16.57 1.16
CA ASP A 158 -0.45 15.22 0.87
C ASP A 158 0.12 14.24 1.88
N TRP A 159 -0.67 13.94 2.91
CA TRP A 159 -0.28 13.04 3.99
C TRP A 159 -0.16 11.57 3.56
N ASN A 160 -0.60 11.20 2.34
CA ASN A 160 -0.34 9.87 1.77
C ASN A 160 1.14 9.65 1.42
N LEU A 161 1.90 10.75 1.26
CA LEU A 161 3.33 10.72 0.97
C LEU A 161 4.21 10.57 2.21
N GLY A 162 3.63 10.57 3.42
CA GLY A 162 4.35 10.50 4.69
C GLY A 162 4.02 11.67 5.61
N ILE A 163 4.62 11.65 6.80
CA ILE A 163 4.45 12.66 7.84
C ILE A 163 4.92 14.03 7.35
N GLY A 164 4.13 15.07 7.62
CA GLY A 164 4.50 16.45 7.34
C GLY A 164 5.66 16.95 8.19
N LEU A 165 6.72 17.41 7.53
CA LEU A 165 8.00 17.82 8.14
C LEU A 165 8.14 19.33 8.16
N LYS A 166 8.78 19.85 9.22
CA LYS A 166 9.13 21.27 9.37
C LYS A 166 10.61 21.42 9.75
N VAL A 167 11.18 22.57 9.38
CA VAL A 167 12.42 23.07 10.00
C VAL A 167 12.04 23.91 11.21
N ARG A 168 12.69 23.68 12.35
CA ARG A 168 12.42 24.41 13.60
C ARG A 168 13.70 24.99 14.17
N TYR A 169 13.64 26.24 14.62
CA TYR A 169 14.73 26.92 15.28
C TYR A 169 14.46 26.93 16.79
N ILE A 170 15.26 26.21 17.57
CA ILE A 170 15.09 26.07 19.03
C ILE A 170 16.46 26.29 19.67
N ASN A 171 16.54 27.19 20.65
CA ASN A 171 17.79 27.50 21.38
C ASN A 171 18.98 27.83 20.46
N ASN A 172 18.74 28.62 19.41
CA ASN A 172 19.72 28.95 18.37
C ASN A 172 20.24 27.77 17.52
N ILE A 173 19.55 26.64 17.54
CA ILE A 173 19.88 25.46 16.74
C ILE A 173 18.72 25.19 15.77
N SER A 174 19.06 25.04 14.49
CA SER A 174 18.13 24.59 13.45
C SER A 174 18.03 23.07 13.47
N TYR A 175 16.83 22.57 13.75
CA TYR A 175 16.46 21.17 13.63
C TYR A 175 15.67 20.95 12.35
N TYR A 176 16.08 19.96 11.57
CA TYR A 176 15.43 19.57 10.30
C TYR A 176 14.56 18.32 10.50
N TYR A 177 13.69 18.05 9.52
CA TYR A 177 12.82 16.86 9.50
C TYR A 177 12.02 16.68 10.79
N THR A 178 11.46 17.79 11.31
CA THR A 178 10.81 17.81 12.62
C THR A 178 9.29 17.75 12.54
N PHE A 179 8.67 17.17 13.55
CA PHE A 179 7.22 17.16 13.78
C PHE A 179 6.93 17.13 15.29
N SER A 180 5.69 17.40 15.69
CA SER A 180 5.27 17.27 17.09
C SER A 180 4.80 15.86 17.39
N GLY A 181 4.92 15.43 18.65
CA GLY A 181 4.47 14.10 19.05
C GLY A 181 2.97 13.87 18.84
N ALA A 182 2.16 14.93 18.92
CA ALA A 182 0.74 14.84 18.59
C ALA A 182 0.52 14.48 17.10
N ILE A 183 1.18 15.20 16.19
CA ILE A 183 1.02 15.01 14.74
C ILE A 183 1.50 13.64 14.28
N SER A 184 2.57 13.10 14.87
CA SER A 184 3.01 11.74 14.54
C SER A 184 2.02 10.67 14.99
N CYS A 185 1.41 10.81 16.16
CA CYS A 185 0.37 9.86 16.59
C CYS A 185 -0.89 9.98 15.74
N ASP A 186 -1.29 11.20 15.38
CA ASP A 186 -2.44 11.42 14.51
C ASP A 186 -2.23 10.76 13.14
N TRP A 187 -1.06 10.98 12.51
CA TRP A 187 -0.72 10.31 11.26
C TRP A 187 -0.73 8.77 11.40
N LEU A 188 -0.14 8.24 12.47
CA LEU A 188 -0.13 6.79 12.71
C LEU A 188 -1.56 6.25 12.84
N CYS A 189 -2.46 6.95 13.55
CA CYS A 189 -3.86 6.53 13.64
C CYS A 189 -4.61 6.65 12.31
N ASP A 190 -4.36 7.70 11.52
CA ASP A 190 -5.11 7.98 10.29
C ASP A 190 -4.65 7.09 9.11
N PHE A 191 -3.36 6.81 8.98
CA PHE A 191 -2.76 6.12 7.83
C PHE A 191 -2.40 4.66 8.09
N THR A 192 -2.82 4.10 9.22
CA THR A 192 -2.64 2.69 9.54
C THR A 192 -3.87 2.05 10.20
N THR A 193 -3.86 0.73 10.39
CA THR A 193 -4.93 -0.01 11.09
C THR A 193 -4.83 0.01 12.62
N LEU A 194 -4.05 0.94 13.20
CA LEU A 194 -4.05 1.18 14.64
C LEU A 194 -5.42 1.65 15.13
N ILE A 195 -5.84 1.19 16.30
CA ILE A 195 -7.19 1.45 16.85
C ILE A 195 -7.17 2.44 18.01
N SER A 196 -6.01 2.79 18.54
CA SER A 196 -5.92 3.78 19.61
C SER A 196 -4.63 4.58 19.58
N LYS A 197 -4.66 5.69 20.30
CA LYS A 197 -3.49 6.54 20.53
C LYS A 197 -2.39 5.79 21.28
N GLU A 198 -2.74 4.93 22.23
CA GLU A 198 -1.79 4.14 23.02
C GLU A 198 -0.99 3.20 22.12
N GLU A 199 -1.64 2.57 21.14
CA GLU A 199 -0.94 1.76 20.15
C GLU A 199 0.00 2.60 19.27
N ALA A 200 -0.45 3.77 18.81
CA ALA A 200 0.42 4.69 18.08
C ALA A 200 1.63 5.14 18.89
N MET A 201 1.46 5.39 20.20
CA MET A 201 2.57 5.70 21.11
C MET A 201 3.53 4.52 21.29
N LYS A 202 3.05 3.27 21.31
CA LYS A 202 3.91 2.08 21.33
C LYS A 202 4.77 1.99 20.08
N VAL A 203 4.17 2.15 18.89
CA VAL A 203 4.91 2.18 17.62
C VAL A 203 5.94 3.31 17.59
N ALA A 204 5.54 4.52 17.98
CA ALA A 204 6.46 5.67 18.01
C ALA A 204 7.58 5.51 19.06
N THR A 205 7.32 4.79 20.15
CA THR A 205 8.35 4.40 21.13
C THR A 205 9.37 3.45 20.50
N GLU A 206 8.94 2.49 19.69
CA GLU A 206 9.86 1.60 18.97
C GLU A 206 10.68 2.36 17.92
N PHE A 207 10.13 3.38 17.27
CA PHE A 207 10.93 4.25 16.40
C PHE A 207 12.10 4.91 17.13
N ILE A 208 11.90 5.35 18.38
CA ILE A 208 12.98 5.89 19.22
C ILE A 208 13.96 4.80 19.62
N ARG A 209 13.47 3.61 20.01
CA ARG A 209 14.32 2.47 20.42
C ARG A 209 15.23 1.98 19.31
N LEU A 210 14.75 1.97 18.07
CA LEU A 210 15.54 1.66 16.88
C LEU A 210 16.42 2.82 16.41
N GLY A 211 16.39 3.97 17.10
CA GLY A 211 17.19 5.13 16.74
C GLY A 211 16.71 5.85 15.48
N LEU A 212 15.47 5.64 15.02
CA LEU A 212 14.90 6.25 13.82
C LEU A 212 14.36 7.67 14.09
N LEU A 213 13.97 7.93 15.35
CA LEU A 213 13.52 9.23 15.84
C LEU A 213 14.29 9.65 17.09
N GLU A 214 14.52 10.95 17.22
CA GLU A 214 15.11 11.53 18.43
C GLU A 214 14.23 12.67 18.99
N PRO A 215 13.97 12.72 20.31
CA PRO A 215 13.30 13.85 20.93
C PRO A 215 14.20 15.10 20.96
N ILE A 216 13.66 16.23 20.50
CA ILE A 216 14.35 17.53 20.56
C ILE A 216 14.24 18.08 21.98
N ASN A 217 15.37 18.17 22.67
CA ASN A 217 15.45 18.72 24.02
C ASN A 217 15.40 20.25 24.01
N SER A 218 14.25 20.83 24.37
CA SER A 218 14.15 22.28 24.60
C SER A 218 14.80 22.73 25.92
N LYS A 219 14.97 21.84 26.90
CA LYS A 219 15.47 22.20 28.24
C LYS A 219 16.99 21.99 28.35
N VAL A 220 17.72 23.09 28.22
CA VAL A 220 19.11 23.23 28.69
C VAL A 220 19.09 23.07 30.21
N ASN A 221 19.44 21.89 30.70
CA ASN A 221 19.85 21.68 32.09
C ASN A 221 20.71 20.42 32.14
N ASP A 222 22.01 20.62 31.91
CA ASP A 222 23.03 19.57 31.82
C ASP A 222 23.28 18.81 33.14
N ALA A 223 22.65 19.21 34.26
CA ALA A 223 22.91 18.65 35.57
C ALA A 223 22.14 17.35 35.94
N LYS A 224 21.20 16.86 35.10
CA LYS A 224 20.40 15.65 35.41
C LYS A 224 20.53 14.50 34.39
N LYS A 225 21.67 14.40 33.70
CA LYS A 225 21.92 13.40 32.64
C LYS A 225 21.93 11.93 33.09
N LYS A 226 22.08 11.61 34.39
CA LYS A 226 22.21 10.21 34.86
C LYS A 226 20.89 9.54 35.31
N SER A 227 19.85 10.28 35.71
CA SER A 227 18.59 9.67 36.21
C SER A 227 17.53 9.43 35.12
N ASN A 228 17.64 10.06 33.94
CA ASN A 228 16.54 10.14 32.98
C ASN A 228 16.70 9.26 31.72
N LYS A 229 17.60 8.26 31.72
CA LYS A 229 17.82 7.41 30.53
C LYS A 229 16.55 6.61 30.15
N ARG A 230 15.72 6.22 31.14
CA ARG A 230 14.42 5.54 30.91
C ARG A 230 13.33 6.47 30.38
N ASP A 231 13.36 7.76 30.68
CA ASP A 231 12.32 8.73 30.26
C ASP A 231 12.62 9.29 28.84
N ARG A 232 13.85 9.15 28.36
CA ARG A 232 14.24 9.48 26.97
C ARG A 232 13.86 8.39 25.97
N SER A 233 13.67 7.14 26.40
CA SER A 233 13.30 6.03 25.52
C SER A 233 11.80 5.89 25.31
N LEU A 234 10.98 6.67 26.01
CA LEU A 234 9.51 6.65 25.87
C LEU A 234 9.02 7.84 25.05
N PHE A 235 8.13 7.55 24.11
CA PHE A 235 7.50 8.57 23.30
C PHE A 235 6.48 9.38 24.11
N LYS A 236 6.40 10.70 23.87
CA LYS A 236 5.48 11.62 24.54
C LYS A 236 4.53 12.23 23.53
N TYR A 237 3.25 11.89 23.65
CA TYR A 237 2.19 12.58 22.91
C TYR A 237 2.02 14.00 23.45
N SER A 238 2.46 14.99 22.69
CA SER A 238 2.30 16.40 23.01
C SER A 238 2.41 17.26 21.75
N LYS A 239 1.66 18.36 21.72
CA LYS A 239 1.80 19.39 20.68
C LYS A 239 3.10 20.20 20.84
N SER A 240 3.67 20.24 22.04
CA SER A 240 4.87 21.01 22.39
C SER A 240 6.15 20.17 22.52
N THR A 241 6.05 18.84 22.43
CA THR A 241 7.22 17.97 22.34
C THR A 241 7.50 17.68 20.86
N TYR A 242 8.72 17.96 20.43
CA TYR A 242 9.13 17.78 19.04
C TYR A 242 10.11 16.62 18.91
N TYR A 243 10.06 15.97 17.75
CA TYR A 243 10.94 14.90 17.34
C TYR A 243 11.51 15.23 15.97
N ASN A 244 12.72 14.77 15.69
CA ASN A 244 13.31 14.77 14.35
C ASN A 244 13.61 13.35 13.89
N ILE A 245 13.56 13.15 12.57
CA ILE A 245 14.06 11.93 11.94
C ILE A 245 15.59 11.97 11.96
N THR A 246 16.19 10.92 12.52
CA THR A 246 17.65 10.75 12.64
C THR A 246 18.26 10.39 11.29
N GLU A 247 19.59 10.32 11.23
CA GLU A 247 20.29 9.85 10.03
C GLU A 247 19.95 8.40 9.71
N GLU A 248 19.90 7.54 10.72
CA GLU A 248 19.50 6.15 10.61
C GLU A 248 18.07 6.02 10.06
N GLY A 249 17.15 6.89 10.54
CA GLY A 249 15.79 6.97 10.01
C GLY A 249 15.77 7.36 8.53
N ARG A 250 16.56 8.37 8.12
CA ARG A 250 16.64 8.79 6.72
C ARG A 250 17.24 7.72 5.82
N GLN A 251 18.25 7.00 6.29
CA GLN A 251 18.86 5.88 5.58
C GLN A 251 17.85 4.75 5.37
N LEU A 252 17.10 4.40 6.43
CA LEU A 252 16.03 3.40 6.35
C LEU A 252 14.91 3.83 5.39
N ALA A 253 14.55 5.12 5.39
CA ALA A 253 13.57 5.70 4.47
C ALA A 253 14.13 5.93 3.06
N LEU A 254 15.42 5.63 2.83
CA LEU A 254 16.14 5.77 1.57
C LEU A 254 16.22 7.22 1.02
N TRP A 255 16.15 8.24 1.89
CA TRP A 255 16.20 9.65 1.46
C TRP A 255 17.59 10.07 0.96
N GLU A 256 18.66 9.53 1.53
CA GLU A 256 20.03 9.95 1.20
C GLU A 256 20.49 9.45 -0.19
N TYR A 257 19.76 8.50 -0.78
CA TYR A 257 20.01 8.01 -2.14
C TYR A 257 19.41 8.91 -3.24
N GLU A 258 18.62 9.93 -2.90
CA GLU A 258 18.16 10.96 -3.85
C GLU A 258 19.21 12.06 -4.10
N HIS A 259 20.07 12.36 -3.12
CA HIS A 259 21.00 13.49 -3.14
C HIS A 259 22.40 13.19 -3.69
N LEU A 260 22.65 12.00 -4.23
CA LEU A 260 23.80 11.80 -5.10
C LEU A 260 23.43 12.35 -6.49
N PRO A 261 23.88 13.57 -6.87
CA PRO A 261 23.74 13.99 -8.24
C PRO A 261 24.46 12.96 -9.12
N ALA A 262 23.78 12.51 -10.19
CA ALA A 262 24.53 12.13 -11.38
C ALA A 262 25.45 13.33 -11.68
N LYS A 263 26.77 13.15 -11.54
CA LYS A 263 27.78 14.20 -11.80
C LYS A 263 27.34 15.05 -12.98
N LYS A 264 26.86 16.26 -12.71
CA LYS A 264 26.80 17.35 -13.68
C LYS A 264 28.14 18.04 -13.57
N ASP A 265 29.11 17.60 -14.37
CA ASP A 265 30.25 18.45 -14.65
C ASP A 265 29.72 19.66 -15.42
N SER A 266 29.79 20.80 -14.75
CA SER A 266 29.42 22.09 -15.29
C SER A 266 30.65 22.64 -15.99
N GLY A 267 30.62 22.65 -17.32
CA GLY A 267 31.70 23.18 -18.15
C GLY A 267 31.16 23.87 -19.40
N ILE A 268 30.85 25.16 -19.24
CA ILE A 268 31.07 26.24 -20.22
C ILE A 268 29.97 26.56 -21.26
N ASN A 269 29.40 27.75 -21.04
CA ASN A 269 28.93 28.81 -21.95
C ASN A 269 27.83 28.62 -23.00
N LEU A 270 26.88 29.56 -22.92
CA LEU A 270 25.99 30.02 -23.97
C LEU A 270 26.78 30.66 -25.13
N SER A 271 26.56 30.21 -26.36
CA SER A 271 26.09 31.03 -27.50
C SER A 271 25.92 30.18 -28.77
N PRO A 272 25.12 30.62 -29.76
CA PRO A 272 24.60 29.79 -30.84
C PRO A 272 25.30 30.05 -32.19
N GLN A 273 25.51 29.02 -33.04
CA GLN A 273 25.35 29.07 -34.52
C GLN A 273 25.86 27.80 -35.25
N LEU A 274 24.97 27.27 -36.10
CA LEU A 274 25.09 26.79 -37.49
C LEU A 274 26.34 26.05 -38.03
N ASN A 275 26.02 24.92 -38.70
CA ASN A 275 26.51 24.41 -40.00
C ASN A 275 27.81 23.58 -40.14
N ASP A 276 27.57 22.36 -40.64
CA ASP A 276 28.18 21.64 -41.78
C ASP A 276 29.44 20.77 -41.67
N ASP A 277 29.20 19.50 -42.04
CA ASP A 277 29.93 18.63 -42.96
C ASP A 277 31.35 18.05 -42.74
N ASN A 278 31.36 16.71 -42.94
CA ASN A 278 32.36 15.84 -43.59
C ASN A 278 33.55 15.19 -42.82
N LYS A 279 33.43 13.84 -42.81
CA LYS A 279 34.42 12.80 -43.19
C LYS A 279 35.62 12.45 -42.28
N SER A 280 35.46 11.27 -41.67
CA SER A 280 36.26 10.04 -41.81
C SER A 280 37.79 10.04 -41.61
N GLN A 281 38.20 9.21 -40.64
CA GLN A 281 39.29 8.21 -40.60
C GLN A 281 40.16 8.37 -39.34
N ARG A 282 40.00 7.45 -38.36
CA ARG A 282 40.88 6.26 -38.12
C ARG A 282 42.14 6.70 -37.35
N SER A 283 42.49 6.25 -36.15
CA SER A 283 42.24 5.01 -35.44
C SER A 283 42.79 5.10 -34.00
N SER A 284 42.21 4.25 -33.14
CA SER A 284 42.83 3.52 -32.03
C SER A 284 43.44 4.31 -30.87
N PHE A 285 42.66 4.51 -29.81
CA PHE A 285 43.01 4.03 -28.47
C PHE A 285 41.70 3.60 -27.76
N ILE A 286 41.75 2.45 -27.10
CA ILE A 286 40.61 1.74 -26.51
C ILE A 286 40.11 2.56 -25.30
N GLU A 287 39.03 3.31 -25.49
CA GLU A 287 38.25 3.89 -24.40
C GLU A 287 37.05 2.98 -24.07
N ASN A 288 37.01 2.52 -22.82
CA ASN A 288 35.90 1.80 -22.21
C ASN A 288 34.64 2.69 -22.15
N HIS A 289 33.83 2.68 -23.21
CA HIS A 289 32.52 3.34 -23.26
C HIS A 289 31.45 2.51 -22.56
N GLY A 290 31.23 2.77 -21.27
CA GLY A 290 30.04 2.33 -20.55
C GLY A 290 28.81 3.14 -20.97
N ILE A 291 28.07 2.66 -21.98
CA ILE A 291 26.72 3.14 -22.30
C ILE A 291 25.86 3.04 -21.03
N LYS A 292 25.32 4.17 -20.56
CA LYS A 292 24.45 4.23 -19.39
C LYS A 292 23.16 3.47 -19.70
N GLU A 293 23.10 2.22 -19.28
CA GLU A 293 21.98 1.32 -19.55
C GLU A 293 20.66 1.86 -18.96
N SER A 294 19.58 1.81 -19.74
CA SER A 294 18.26 2.30 -19.31
C SER A 294 17.70 1.48 -18.14
N ASN A 295 16.91 2.11 -17.27
CA ASN A 295 16.33 1.41 -16.11
C ASN A 295 15.41 0.25 -16.50
N THR A 296 14.74 0.35 -17.66
CA THR A 296 13.92 -0.74 -18.22
C THR A 296 14.80 -1.93 -18.60
N LYS A 297 15.95 -1.69 -19.24
CA LYS A 297 16.91 -2.75 -19.58
C LYS A 297 17.54 -3.37 -18.33
N ARG A 298 17.80 -2.57 -17.30
CA ARG A 298 18.29 -3.06 -15.99
C ARG A 298 17.25 -3.89 -15.25
N LEU A 299 15.99 -3.47 -15.24
CA LEU A 299 14.91 -4.28 -14.69
C LEU A 299 14.84 -5.62 -15.42
N GLN A 300 14.93 -5.62 -16.75
CA GLN A 300 14.96 -6.86 -17.52
C GLN A 300 16.12 -7.78 -17.11
N GLN A 301 17.34 -7.26 -17.00
CA GLN A 301 18.50 -8.02 -16.50
C GLN A 301 18.26 -8.60 -15.12
N ILE A 302 17.69 -7.82 -14.19
CA ILE A 302 17.36 -8.27 -12.85
C ILE A 302 16.32 -9.40 -12.88
N LEU A 303 15.33 -9.35 -13.77
CA LEU A 303 14.33 -10.41 -13.93
C LEU A 303 14.88 -11.68 -14.58
N ASP A 304 16.03 -11.60 -15.24
CA ASP A 304 16.67 -12.71 -15.94
C ASP A 304 17.81 -13.35 -15.11
N ASP A 305 18.42 -12.61 -14.18
CA ASP A 305 19.40 -13.13 -13.21
C ASP A 305 18.72 -13.45 -11.86
N SER A 306 18.70 -14.73 -11.48
CA SER A 306 18.07 -15.20 -10.24
C SER A 306 18.66 -14.59 -8.96
N ASN A 307 19.96 -14.29 -8.93
CA ASN A 307 20.59 -13.71 -7.74
C ASN A 307 20.27 -12.22 -7.63
N LEU A 308 20.36 -11.48 -8.75
CA LEU A 308 19.92 -10.08 -8.80
C LEU A 308 18.44 -9.96 -8.49
N CYS A 309 17.60 -10.87 -8.99
CA CYS A 309 16.18 -10.92 -8.68
C CYS A 309 15.94 -11.12 -7.17
N SER A 310 16.72 -11.98 -6.51
CA SER A 310 16.63 -12.21 -5.06
C SER A 310 17.05 -10.98 -4.26
N LEU A 311 18.15 -10.33 -4.64
CA LEU A 311 18.60 -9.07 -4.06
C LEU A 311 17.55 -7.97 -4.22
N PHE A 312 16.95 -7.87 -5.41
CA PHE A 312 15.91 -6.90 -5.71
C PHE A 312 14.60 -7.20 -4.95
N MET A 313 14.25 -8.47 -4.78
CA MET A 313 13.12 -8.90 -3.97
C MET A 313 13.31 -8.48 -2.50
N ASN A 314 14.51 -8.67 -1.93
CA ASN A 314 14.81 -8.22 -0.57
C ASN A 314 14.71 -6.69 -0.45
N PHE A 315 15.22 -5.96 -1.45
CA PHE A 315 15.06 -4.51 -1.52
C PHE A 315 13.58 -4.10 -1.54
N LEU A 316 12.74 -4.74 -2.37
CA LEU A 316 11.33 -4.38 -2.49
C LEU A 316 10.51 -4.72 -1.24
N LYS A 317 10.84 -5.81 -0.52
CA LYS A 317 10.31 -6.12 0.81
C LYS A 317 10.65 -5.01 1.81
N CYS A 318 11.90 -4.56 1.76
CA CYS A 318 12.39 -3.41 2.50
C CYS A 318 11.86 -2.08 1.97
N THR A 319 11.04 -2.02 0.92
CA THR A 319 10.30 -0.81 0.52
C THR A 319 8.79 -1.00 0.53
N LEU A 320 8.29 -2.17 0.95
CA LEU A 320 6.86 -2.54 0.93
C LEU A 320 6.23 -2.36 -0.46
N CYS A 321 6.94 -2.84 -1.48
CA CYS A 321 6.49 -2.81 -2.87
C CYS A 321 6.75 -4.16 -3.56
N GLU A 322 6.96 -5.24 -2.80
CA GLU A 322 7.28 -6.57 -3.35
C GLU A 322 6.17 -7.14 -4.23
N GLU A 323 4.92 -6.71 -4.03
CA GLU A 323 3.77 -7.12 -4.84
C GLU A 323 3.99 -6.83 -6.32
N ASN A 324 4.70 -5.74 -6.66
CA ASN A 324 4.97 -5.37 -8.05
C ASN A 324 5.92 -6.38 -8.72
N LEU A 325 6.98 -6.80 -8.03
CA LEU A 325 7.91 -7.80 -8.57
C LEU A 325 7.30 -9.20 -8.57
N LEU A 326 6.60 -9.57 -7.50
CA LEU A 326 5.90 -10.86 -7.40
C LEU A 326 4.89 -11.03 -8.55
N PHE A 327 4.12 -9.98 -8.86
CA PHE A 327 3.22 -9.97 -10.01
C PHE A 327 3.97 -10.17 -11.34
N LEU A 328 5.05 -9.42 -11.59
CA LEU A 328 5.84 -9.56 -12.82
C LEU A 328 6.37 -10.99 -13.00
N LEU A 329 6.85 -11.62 -11.93
CA LEU A 329 7.36 -13.00 -11.94
C LEU A 329 6.24 -14.01 -12.18
N ASP A 330 5.10 -13.85 -11.51
CA ASP A 330 3.95 -14.74 -11.67
C ASP A 330 3.38 -14.67 -13.10
N VAL A 331 3.32 -13.47 -13.70
CA VAL A 331 2.91 -13.29 -15.10
C VAL A 331 3.92 -13.91 -16.07
N LYS A 332 5.22 -13.71 -15.86
CA LYS A 332 6.28 -14.35 -16.67
C LYS A 332 6.16 -15.87 -16.63
N ASN A 333 5.96 -16.45 -15.44
CA ASN A 333 5.77 -17.90 -15.26
C ASN A 333 4.48 -18.41 -15.90
N PHE A 334 3.40 -17.62 -15.86
CA PHE A 334 2.16 -17.95 -16.56
C PHE A 334 2.36 -17.95 -18.08
N GLN A 335 3.01 -16.92 -18.65
CA GLN A 335 3.31 -16.84 -20.07
C GLN A 335 4.17 -18.03 -20.55
N ILE A 336 5.22 -18.39 -19.80
CA ILE A 336 6.07 -19.56 -20.10
C ILE A 336 5.25 -20.85 -20.12
N ARG A 337 4.43 -21.08 -19.08
CA ARG A 337 3.59 -22.30 -18.99
C ARG A 337 2.52 -22.33 -20.08
N TYR A 338 1.94 -21.20 -20.43
CA TYR A 338 0.98 -21.10 -21.52
C TYR A 338 1.63 -21.50 -22.85
N ASN A 339 2.76 -20.87 -23.20
CA ASN A 339 3.47 -21.13 -24.46
C ASN A 339 4.05 -22.56 -24.55
N THR A 340 4.30 -23.20 -23.41
CA THR A 340 4.77 -24.59 -23.36
C THR A 340 3.63 -25.59 -23.64
N ASN A 341 2.41 -25.27 -23.18
CA ASN A 341 1.28 -26.22 -23.16
C ASN A 341 0.19 -25.92 -24.21
N VAL A 342 0.24 -24.75 -24.84
CA VAL A 342 -0.72 -24.31 -25.86
C VAL A 342 0.01 -24.11 -27.18
N ASN A 343 -0.54 -24.62 -28.28
CA ASN A 343 0.01 -24.45 -29.61
C ASN A 343 -0.38 -23.09 -30.22
N ASP A 344 0.19 -22.74 -31.39
CA ASP A 344 -0.09 -21.47 -32.09
C ASP A 344 -1.58 -21.29 -32.46
N ASN A 345 -2.34 -22.39 -32.49
CA ASN A 345 -3.79 -22.38 -32.77
C ASN A 345 -4.64 -22.15 -31.51
N GLY A 346 -4.02 -21.98 -30.33
CA GLY A 346 -4.73 -21.79 -29.06
C GLY A 346 -5.29 -23.08 -28.45
N GLU A 347 -4.91 -24.25 -28.98
CA GLU A 347 -5.34 -25.54 -28.48
C GLU A 347 -4.34 -26.04 -27.42
N CYS A 348 -4.88 -26.39 -26.26
CA CYS A 348 -4.08 -26.96 -25.19
C CYS A 348 -3.79 -28.43 -25.47
N ARG A 349 -2.54 -28.85 -25.26
CA ARG A 349 -2.09 -30.24 -25.50
C ARG A 349 -2.78 -31.26 -24.60
N ASP A 350 -3.25 -30.85 -23.42
CA ASP A 350 -3.96 -31.68 -22.44
C ASP A 350 -5.08 -30.86 -21.76
N PRO A 351 -6.34 -31.37 -21.71
CA PRO A 351 -7.42 -30.75 -20.94
C PRO A 351 -7.08 -30.46 -19.46
N LYS A 352 -6.19 -31.24 -18.84
CA LYS A 352 -5.72 -30.99 -17.47
C LYS A 352 -4.84 -29.74 -17.39
N GLU A 353 -3.95 -29.54 -18.35
CA GLU A 353 -3.12 -28.35 -18.43
C GLU A 353 -3.95 -27.10 -18.74
N GLN A 354 -5.00 -27.25 -19.54
CA GLN A 354 -5.97 -26.18 -19.76
C GLN A 354 -6.61 -25.72 -18.44
N PHE A 355 -7.02 -26.67 -17.59
CA PHE A 355 -7.56 -26.35 -16.26
C PHE A 355 -6.52 -25.69 -15.34
N ASN A 356 -5.27 -26.15 -15.38
CA ASN A 356 -4.18 -25.57 -14.60
C ASN A 356 -3.91 -24.11 -15.01
N LEU A 357 -3.85 -23.82 -16.31
CA LEU A 357 -3.66 -22.46 -16.83
C LEU A 357 -4.81 -21.52 -16.41
N ILE A 358 -6.05 -22.02 -16.40
CA ILE A 358 -7.20 -21.26 -15.91
C ILE A 358 -7.08 -21.01 -14.40
N SER A 359 -6.72 -22.04 -13.62
CA SER A 359 -6.48 -21.91 -12.18
C SER A 359 -5.38 -20.89 -11.89
N ASP A 360 -4.29 -20.90 -12.65
CA ASP A 360 -3.18 -19.96 -12.52
C ASP A 360 -3.59 -18.52 -12.81
N ALA A 361 -4.38 -18.30 -13.87
CA ALA A 361 -4.92 -16.99 -14.17
C ALA A 361 -5.82 -16.49 -13.02
N PHE A 362 -6.73 -17.32 -12.51
CA PHE A 362 -7.55 -16.92 -11.36
C PHE A 362 -6.71 -16.70 -10.09
N ARG A 363 -5.65 -17.49 -9.87
CA ARG A 363 -4.70 -17.28 -8.77
C ARG A 363 -4.06 -15.90 -8.85
N ILE A 364 -3.44 -15.55 -10.00
CA ILE A 364 -2.78 -14.25 -10.21
C ILE A 364 -3.78 -13.11 -9.99
N TYR A 365 -4.99 -13.22 -10.56
CA TYR A 365 -6.03 -12.22 -10.32
C TYR A 365 -6.38 -12.10 -8.84
N ASN A 366 -6.64 -13.20 -8.15
CA ASN A 366 -7.04 -13.19 -6.74
C ASN A 366 -5.93 -12.68 -5.81
N THR A 367 -4.67 -12.90 -6.17
CA THR A 367 -3.51 -12.47 -5.38
C THR A 367 -3.20 -10.98 -5.52
N TYR A 368 -3.37 -10.39 -6.71
CA TYR A 368 -2.87 -9.03 -6.99
C TYR A 368 -3.92 -8.01 -7.46
N LEU A 369 -5.05 -8.46 -8.01
CA LEU A 369 -6.00 -7.61 -8.74
C LEU A 369 -7.42 -7.66 -8.17
N ALA A 370 -7.78 -8.75 -7.48
CA ALA A 370 -9.04 -8.84 -6.79
C ALA A 370 -9.10 -7.76 -5.70
N PRO A 371 -10.28 -7.14 -5.50
CA PRO A 371 -10.46 -6.16 -4.44
C PRO A 371 -10.01 -6.73 -3.09
N ALA A 372 -9.26 -5.94 -2.33
CA ALA A 372 -8.80 -6.29 -0.97
C ALA A 372 -7.81 -7.46 -0.88
N SER A 373 -7.20 -7.85 -2.00
CA SER A 373 -6.09 -8.81 -2.01
C SER A 373 -4.94 -8.33 -1.12
N LEU A 374 -4.21 -9.27 -0.50
CA LEU A 374 -3.11 -8.93 0.41
C LEU A 374 -1.96 -8.21 -0.32
N ASN A 375 -1.77 -8.56 -1.59
CA ASN A 375 -0.72 -8.02 -2.46
C ASN A 375 -1.35 -7.15 -3.58
N GLU A 376 -2.39 -6.38 -3.22
CA GLU A 376 -3.16 -5.58 -4.16
C GLU A 376 -2.30 -4.52 -4.87
N LEU A 377 -2.30 -4.55 -6.21
CA LEU A 377 -1.51 -3.63 -7.02
C LEU A 377 -2.12 -2.23 -7.11
N ASN A 378 -1.29 -1.21 -7.05
CA ASN A 378 -1.71 0.18 -7.23
C ASN A 378 -1.82 0.55 -8.73
N ILE A 379 -2.93 0.16 -9.38
CA ILE A 379 -3.20 0.42 -10.80
C ILE A 379 -4.47 1.25 -11.01
N ASP A 380 -4.58 1.88 -12.18
CA ASP A 380 -5.74 2.69 -12.57
C ASP A 380 -7.07 1.91 -12.45
N PHE A 381 -8.11 2.62 -12.00
CA PHE A 381 -9.42 2.04 -11.77
C PHE A 381 -10.03 1.44 -13.03
N ASN A 382 -9.85 2.07 -14.21
CA ASN A 382 -10.43 1.57 -15.45
C ASN A 382 -9.78 0.26 -15.88
N LEU A 383 -8.46 0.16 -15.74
CA LEU A 383 -7.71 -1.05 -16.06
C LEU A 383 -8.14 -2.21 -15.15
N ARG A 384 -8.26 -1.93 -13.84
CA ARG A 384 -8.78 -2.90 -12.87
C ARG A 384 -10.20 -3.33 -13.19
N ARG A 385 -11.10 -2.38 -13.45
CA ARG A 385 -12.51 -2.65 -13.77
C ARG A 385 -12.64 -3.49 -15.04
N SER A 386 -11.82 -3.24 -16.05
CA SER A 386 -11.74 -4.03 -17.27
C SER A 386 -11.38 -5.48 -16.96
N MET A 387 -10.31 -5.69 -16.19
CA MET A 387 -9.85 -7.03 -15.80
C MET A 387 -10.89 -7.78 -14.95
N THR A 388 -11.50 -7.13 -13.96
CA THR A 388 -12.55 -7.74 -13.13
C THR A 388 -13.75 -8.19 -13.96
N ARG A 389 -14.19 -7.36 -14.92
CA ARG A 389 -15.28 -7.74 -15.85
C ARG A 389 -14.90 -8.95 -16.69
N TYR A 390 -13.68 -8.96 -17.22
CA TYR A 390 -13.18 -10.06 -18.02
C TYR A 390 -13.12 -11.36 -17.22
N MET A 391 -12.52 -11.35 -16.02
CA MET A 391 -12.44 -12.53 -15.16
C MET A 391 -13.81 -13.04 -14.68
N THR A 392 -14.74 -12.13 -14.42
CA THR A 392 -16.13 -12.49 -14.08
C THR A 392 -16.81 -13.18 -15.26
N SER A 393 -16.58 -12.70 -16.49
CA SER A 393 -17.16 -13.34 -17.69
C SER A 393 -16.67 -14.77 -17.90
N ILE A 394 -15.39 -15.05 -17.61
CA ILE A 394 -14.82 -16.40 -17.68
C ILE A 394 -15.42 -17.29 -16.60
N ALA A 395 -15.52 -16.80 -15.35
CA ALA A 395 -16.09 -17.55 -14.24
C ALA A 395 -17.58 -17.89 -14.46
N SER A 396 -18.34 -16.98 -15.06
CA SER A 396 -19.74 -17.23 -15.46
C SER A 396 -19.85 -18.23 -16.61
N GLY A 397 -18.93 -18.19 -17.58
CA GLY A 397 -18.86 -19.14 -18.69
C GLY A 397 -18.56 -20.58 -18.25
N HIS A 398 -17.62 -20.78 -17.31
CA HIS A 398 -17.30 -22.12 -16.79
C HIS A 398 -18.43 -22.78 -15.99
N ASN A 399 -19.31 -21.98 -15.40
CA ASN A 399 -20.50 -22.50 -14.71
C ASN A 399 -21.58 -22.99 -15.69
N TYR A 400 -21.54 -22.54 -16.95
CA TYR A 400 -22.45 -22.99 -18.00
C TYR A 400 -22.08 -24.41 -18.48
N ASP A 401 -20.79 -24.69 -18.70
CA ASP A 401 -20.29 -26.01 -19.12
C ASP A 401 -20.58 -27.14 -18.12
N ARG A 402 -20.66 -26.84 -16.81
CA ARG A 402 -21.05 -27.84 -15.81
C ARG A 402 -22.56 -28.09 -15.73
N ARG A 403 -23.40 -27.13 -16.12
CA ARG A 403 -24.87 -27.24 -16.10
C ARG A 403 -25.48 -27.70 -17.42
N ALA A 404 -24.79 -27.49 -18.55
CA ALA A 404 -25.31 -27.76 -19.89
C ALA A 404 -25.21 -29.23 -20.35
N LYS A 405 -25.04 -30.20 -19.45
CA LYS A 405 -25.23 -31.63 -19.79
C LYS A 405 -26.70 -32.06 -19.86
N SER A 406 -27.66 -31.13 -19.80
CA SER A 406 -29.10 -31.46 -19.78
C SER A 406 -30.02 -30.54 -20.58
N SER A 407 -29.58 -29.93 -21.68
CA SER A 407 -30.50 -29.40 -22.71
C SER A 407 -29.77 -29.02 -23.99
N ALA A 408 -30.16 -29.66 -25.09
CA ALA A 408 -29.69 -29.35 -26.43
C ALA A 408 -30.64 -28.34 -27.08
N SER A 409 -30.26 -27.07 -27.13
CA SER A 409 -30.60 -26.08 -28.18
C SER A 409 -30.36 -24.65 -27.67
N ASP A 410 -29.11 -24.20 -27.67
CA ASP A 410 -28.75 -22.80 -27.90
C ASP A 410 -27.22 -22.72 -27.95
N GLN A 411 -26.67 -22.06 -28.99
CA GLN A 411 -25.22 -21.92 -29.09
C GLN A 411 -24.71 -21.14 -27.87
N PRO A 412 -23.75 -21.68 -27.11
CA PRO A 412 -23.24 -21.01 -25.92
C PRO A 412 -22.57 -19.70 -26.32
N PRO A 413 -22.72 -18.62 -25.52
CA PRO A 413 -21.96 -17.39 -25.75
C PRO A 413 -20.47 -17.72 -25.77
N LYS A 414 -19.77 -17.39 -26.86
CA LYS A 414 -18.32 -17.65 -27.02
C LYS A 414 -17.56 -17.00 -25.87
N ILE A 415 -17.18 -17.80 -24.88
CA ILE A 415 -16.28 -17.40 -23.80
C ILE A 415 -14.96 -17.00 -24.46
N LYS A 416 -14.48 -15.78 -24.24
CA LYS A 416 -13.15 -15.39 -24.73
C LYS A 416 -12.12 -16.27 -24.00
N PRO A 417 -11.30 -17.05 -24.72
CA PRO A 417 -10.34 -17.95 -24.09
C PRO A 417 -9.29 -17.14 -23.33
N ILE A 418 -8.77 -17.73 -22.25
CA ILE A 418 -7.57 -17.24 -21.57
C ILE A 418 -6.39 -17.34 -22.55
N THR A 419 -5.64 -16.25 -22.66
CA THR A 419 -4.47 -16.16 -23.54
C THR A 419 -3.20 -15.90 -22.71
N SER A 420 -2.03 -16.17 -23.29
CA SER A 420 -0.74 -15.77 -22.72
C SER A 420 -0.67 -14.26 -22.43
N HIS A 421 -1.37 -13.47 -23.24
CA HIS A 421 -1.38 -12.01 -23.20
C HIS A 421 -2.39 -11.41 -22.21
N LEU A 422 -3.01 -12.25 -21.36
CA LEU A 422 -4.07 -11.83 -20.43
C LEU A 422 -3.67 -10.62 -19.58
N TYR A 423 -2.42 -10.54 -19.15
CA TYR A 423 -1.95 -9.52 -18.21
C TYR A 423 -1.09 -8.43 -18.82
N ASP A 424 -0.87 -8.42 -20.14
CA ASP A 424 0.17 -7.59 -20.78
C ASP A 424 0.02 -6.11 -20.47
N GLU A 425 -1.19 -5.54 -20.58
CA GLU A 425 -1.43 -4.12 -20.28
C GLU A 425 -1.07 -3.76 -18.83
N ILE A 426 -1.39 -4.65 -17.88
CA ILE A 426 -1.09 -4.45 -16.45
C ILE A 426 0.40 -4.67 -16.20
N GLN A 427 0.98 -5.72 -16.79
CA GLN A 427 2.41 -6.03 -16.74
C GLN A 427 3.24 -4.84 -17.19
N ASP A 428 2.85 -4.20 -18.29
CA ASP A 428 3.50 -3.01 -18.85
C ASP A 428 3.48 -1.82 -17.90
N VAL A 429 2.32 -1.56 -17.28
CA VAL A 429 2.15 -0.48 -16.29
C VAL A 429 3.04 -0.73 -15.08
N ILE A 430 3.01 -1.93 -14.53
CA ILE A 430 3.81 -2.30 -13.35
C ILE A 430 5.31 -2.31 -13.69
N PHE A 431 5.70 -2.82 -14.85
CA PHE A 431 7.08 -2.84 -15.29
C PHE A 431 7.65 -1.42 -15.40
N ARG A 432 6.90 -0.49 -16.01
CA ARG A 432 7.30 0.93 -16.10
C ARG A 432 7.37 1.60 -14.74
N LEU A 433 6.42 1.28 -13.84
CA LEU A 433 6.42 1.78 -12.46
C LEU A 433 7.69 1.34 -11.74
N VAL A 434 8.00 0.05 -11.73
CA VAL A 434 9.18 -0.52 -11.07
C VAL A 434 10.48 0.03 -11.68
N ALA A 435 10.54 0.12 -13.01
CA ALA A 435 11.70 0.67 -13.72
C ALA A 435 11.94 2.16 -13.40
N THR A 436 10.88 2.93 -13.15
CA THR A 436 10.98 4.36 -12.88
C THR A 436 11.25 4.65 -11.41
N ASP A 437 10.56 3.95 -10.50
CA ASP A 437 10.54 4.31 -9.08
C ASP A 437 11.51 3.47 -8.24
N SER A 438 11.67 2.19 -8.56
CA SER A 438 12.41 1.22 -7.74
C SER A 438 13.84 1.04 -8.23
N ILE A 439 14.06 0.91 -9.55
CA ILE A 439 15.39 0.64 -10.12
C ILE A 439 16.42 1.73 -9.78
N PRO A 440 16.14 3.04 -9.91
CA PRO A 440 17.12 4.08 -9.56
C PRO A 440 17.59 4.02 -8.11
N LYS A 441 16.76 3.50 -7.20
CA LYS A 441 17.05 3.35 -5.79
C LYS A 441 17.84 2.06 -5.54
N PHE A 442 17.38 0.96 -6.14
CA PHE A 442 18.02 -0.35 -5.99
C PHE A 442 19.48 -0.37 -6.44
N ILE A 443 19.79 0.24 -7.60
CA ILE A 443 21.17 0.25 -8.12
C ILE A 443 22.16 1.03 -7.24
N ARG A 444 21.66 1.81 -6.29
CA ARG A 444 22.47 2.61 -5.36
C ARG A 444 22.65 1.92 -4.01
N THR A 445 22.00 0.77 -3.79
CA THR A 445 22.14 0.02 -2.54
C THR A 445 23.51 -0.63 -2.46
N LYS A 446 24.00 -0.81 -1.23
CA LYS A 446 25.32 -1.43 -0.99
C LYS A 446 25.33 -2.88 -1.49
N GLU A 447 24.21 -3.56 -1.35
CA GLU A 447 24.00 -4.96 -1.75
C GLU A 447 24.10 -5.12 -3.26
N PHE A 448 23.50 -4.22 -4.05
CA PHE A 448 23.63 -4.24 -5.50
C PHE A 448 25.06 -3.95 -5.94
N LEU A 449 25.67 -2.89 -5.39
CA LEU A 449 27.04 -2.50 -5.72
C LEU A 449 28.07 -3.59 -5.37
N ALA A 450 27.86 -4.33 -4.27
CA ALA A 450 28.72 -5.44 -3.88
C ALA A 450 28.55 -6.68 -4.77
N TYR A 451 27.40 -6.84 -5.44
CA TYR A 451 27.18 -7.94 -6.38
C TYR A 451 27.75 -7.65 -7.77
N THR A 452 27.76 -6.38 -8.19
CA THR A 452 28.23 -5.96 -9.52
C THR A 452 29.72 -5.61 -9.59
N ASN A 453 30.40 -5.49 -8.45
CA ASN A 453 31.86 -5.35 -8.34
C ASN A 453 32.48 -6.72 -8.07
#